data_AF-A0A6B3F5V4-F1
#
_entry.id   AF-A0A6B3F5V4-F1
#
_cell.length_a   1.000
_cell.length_b   1.000
_cell.length_c   1.000
_cell.angle_alpha   90.00
_cell.angle_beta   90.00
_cell.angle_gamma   90.00
#
_symmetry.space_group_name_H-M   'P 1'
#
loop_
_entity.id
_entity.type
_entity.pdbx_description
1 polymer ?
#
loop_
_entity_poly.entity_id
_entity_poly.type
_entity_poly.pdbx_seq_one_letter_code
_entity_poly.pdbx_strand_id
1 'polypeptide(L)' 'FPEALVLLDTYVPDDAALREATPALLAGMAGRMADLGPVDEAAFQAMGRYLELLKGWRPGPVKTPTLMI' A
#
# COMPACT_ATOMS: atom_id res chain seq x y z
N PHE A 1 -20.78 3.39 11.85
CA PHE A 1 -19.80 3.53 10.75
C PHE A 1 -18.82 4.64 11.13
N PRO A 2 -17.56 4.59 10.70
CA PRO A 2 -16.64 5.73 10.90
C PRO A 2 -17.24 6.99 10.26
N GLU A 3 -16.91 8.16 10.80
CA GLU A 3 -17.46 9.43 10.32
C GLU A 3 -16.82 9.89 9.00
N ALA A 4 -15.57 9.50 8.73
CA ALA A 4 -14.85 9.81 7.50
C ALA A 4 -13.81 8.73 7.16
N LEU A 5 -13.45 8.65 5.87
CA LEU A 5 -12.35 7.86 5.31
C LEU A 5 -11.43 8.80 4.55
N VAL A 6 -10.14 8.81 4.90
CA VAL A 6 -9.12 9.56 4.17
C VAL A 6 -8.20 8.57 3.47
N LEU A 7 -8.08 8.71 2.16
CA LEU A 7 -7.19 7.94 1.30
C LEU A 7 -6.08 8.88 0.85
N LEU A 8 -4.83 8.55 1.20
CA LEU A 8 -3.65 9.34 0.87
C LEU A 8 -2.90 8.62 -0.24
N ASP A 9 -2.80 9.24 -1.41
CA ASP A 9 -2.12 8.72 -2.60
C ASP A 9 -2.45 7.24 -2.85
N THR A 10 -3.71 6.85 -2.64
CA THR A 10 -4.10 5.45 -2.60
C THR A 10 -4.36 4.93 -4.01
N TYR A 11 -3.57 3.94 -4.43
CA TYR A 11 -3.72 3.26 -5.70
C TYR A 11 -4.48 1.94 -5.55
N VAL A 12 -5.21 1.55 -6.59
CA VAL A 12 -5.80 0.21 -6.66
C VAL A 12 -4.65 -0.79 -6.86
N PRO A 13 -4.64 -1.97 -6.19
CA PRO A 13 -3.50 -2.89 -6.20
C PRO A 13 -3.00 -3.34 -7.59
N ASP A 14 -3.90 -3.40 -8.59
CA ASP A 14 -3.57 -3.76 -9.97
C ASP A 14 -3.55 -2.55 -10.93
N ASP A 15 -3.36 -1.34 -10.39
CA ASP A 15 -3.21 -0.13 -11.21
C ASP A 15 -1.88 -0.18 -12.00
N ALA A 16 -1.95 0.13 -13.30
CA ALA A 16 -0.77 0.11 -14.16
C ALA A 16 0.31 1.11 -13.70
N ALA A 17 -0.10 2.29 -13.22
CA ALA A 17 0.83 3.31 -12.73
C ALA A 17 1.55 2.85 -11.45
N LEU A 18 0.85 2.14 -10.55
CA LEU A 18 1.47 1.57 -9.35
C LEU A 18 2.50 0.49 -9.72
N ARG A 19 2.18 -0.35 -10.69
CA ARG A 19 3.11 -1.37 -11.22
C ARG A 19 4.39 -0.75 -11.78
N GLU A 20 4.27 0.32 -12.54
CA GLU A 20 5.41 1.06 -13.09
C GLU A 20 6.23 1.76 -11.99
N ALA A 21 5.58 2.27 -10.95
CA ALA A 21 6.24 2.95 -9.83
C ALA A 21 6.88 1.97 -8.82
N THR A 22 6.46 0.70 -8.79
CA THR A 22 6.89 -0.30 -7.78
C THR A 22 8.42 -0.40 -7.61
N PRO A 23 9.25 -0.44 -8.67
CA PRO A 23 10.71 -0.49 -8.50
C PRO A 23 11.27 0.75 -7.77
N ALA A 24 10.76 1.94 -8.10
CA ALA A 24 11.18 3.19 -7.47
C ALA A 24 10.72 3.26 -6.00
N LEU A 25 9.50 2.78 -5.70
CA LEU A 25 8.98 2.68 -4.34
C LEU A 25 9.84 1.75 -3.47
N LEU A 26 10.17 0.55 -3.96
CA LEU A 26 11.01 -0.40 -3.25
C LEU A 26 12.43 0.15 -3.03
N ALA A 27 13.01 0.82 -4.03
CA ALA A 27 14.30 1.49 -3.89
C ALA A 27 14.27 2.60 -2.83
N GLY A 28 13.21 3.42 -2.81
CA GLY A 28 13.01 4.45 -1.80
C GLY A 28 12.78 3.89 -0.39
N MET A 29 12.13 2.72 -0.27
CA MET A 29 11.99 1.99 0.99
C MET A 29 13.35 1.50 1.49
N ALA A 30 14.13 0.86 0.60
CA ALA A 30 15.47 0.37 0.91
C ALA A 30 16.42 1.49 1.34
N GLY A 31 16.37 2.65 0.68
CA GLY A 31 17.15 3.82 1.09
C GLY A 31 16.84 4.28 2.51
N ARG A 32 15.57 4.24 2.93
CA ARG A 32 15.16 4.65 4.29
C ARG A 32 15.45 3.60 5.36
N MET A 33 15.55 2.33 5.01
CA MET A 33 15.94 1.27 5.97
C MET A 33 17.36 1.49 6.53
N ALA A 34 18.22 2.23 5.81
CA ALA A 34 19.52 2.64 6.34
C ALA A 34 19.39 3.53 7.60
N ASP A 35 18.33 4.34 7.67
CA ASP A 35 18.09 5.30 8.76
C ASP A 35 17.12 4.76 9.82
N LEU A 36 16.14 3.94 9.41
CA LEU A 36 15.04 3.45 10.26
C LEU A 36 15.30 2.07 10.87
N GLY A 37 16.37 1.40 10.43
CA GLY A 37 16.68 0.02 10.80
C GLY A 37 16.08 -1.01 9.83
N PRO A 38 16.57 -2.26 9.90
CA PRO A 38 16.12 -3.32 9.01
C PRO A 38 14.65 -3.68 9.26
N VAL A 39 13.93 -3.98 8.18
CA VAL A 39 12.63 -4.65 8.26
C VAL A 39 12.85 -6.05 8.83
N ASP A 40 12.17 -6.36 9.93
CA ASP A 40 12.25 -7.70 10.52
C ASP A 40 11.61 -8.76 9.60
N GLU A 41 11.96 -10.02 9.83
CA GLU A 41 11.49 -11.12 9.00
C GLU A 41 9.96 -11.22 9.00
N ALA A 42 9.30 -10.98 10.13
CA ALA A 42 7.85 -11.07 10.26
C ALA A 42 7.14 -10.00 9.42
N ALA A 43 7.66 -8.78 9.41
CA ALA A 43 7.16 -7.67 8.61
C ALA A 43 7.37 -7.94 7.11
N PHE A 44 8.51 -8.52 6.73
CA PHE A 44 8.76 -8.89 5.33
C PHE A 44 7.81 -9.99 4.85
N GLN A 45 7.58 -11.01 5.68
CA GLN A 45 6.59 -12.06 5.40
C GLN A 45 5.17 -11.49 5.33
N ALA A 46 4.78 -10.62 6.27
CA ALA A 46 3.48 -9.96 6.27
C ALA A 46 3.28 -9.13 5.00
N MET A 47 4.28 -8.36 4.58
CA MET A 47 4.24 -7.59 3.33
C MET A 47 3.92 -8.49 2.12
N GLY A 48 4.65 -9.60 1.96
CA GLY A 48 4.39 -10.56 0.88
C GLY A 48 2.97 -11.14 0.94
N ARG A 49 2.46 -11.46 2.13
CA ARG A 49 1.09 -11.95 2.32
C ARG A 49 0.02 -10.91 2.00
N TYR A 50 0.22 -9.64 2.36
CA TYR A 50 -0.71 -8.56 2.02
C TYR A 50 -0.75 -8.27 0.52
N LEU A 51 0.41 -8.31 -0.15
CA LEU A 51 0.46 -8.18 -1.61
C LEU A 51 -0.34 -9.27 -2.31
N GLU A 52 -0.19 -10.53 -1.87
CA GLU A 52 -0.97 -11.64 -2.45
C GLU A 52 -2.46 -11.55 -2.08
N LEU A 53 -2.80 -11.13 -0.84
CA LEU A 53 -4.20 -10.97 -0.39
C LEU A 53 -4.95 -9.92 -1.22
N LEU A 54 -4.27 -8.84 -1.59
CA LEU A 54 -4.87 -7.71 -2.32
C LEU A 54 -4.81 -7.88 -3.84
N LYS A 55 -4.17 -8.93 -4.33
CA LYS A 55 -4.09 -9.24 -5.76
C LYS A 55 -5.47 -9.50 -6.35
N GLY A 56 -5.84 -8.80 -7.42
CA GLY A 56 -7.16 -8.89 -8.04
C GLY A 56 -8.30 -8.28 -7.22
N TRP A 57 -8.02 -7.76 -6.03
CA TRP A 57 -9.05 -7.15 -5.19
C TRP A 57 -9.53 -5.83 -5.79
N ARG A 58 -10.85 -5.64 -5.77
CA ARG A 58 -11.52 -4.41 -6.20
C ARG A 58 -12.32 -3.87 -5.01
N PRO A 59 -12.11 -2.61 -4.59
CA PRO A 59 -12.90 -2.01 -3.53
C PRO A 59 -14.38 -1.94 -3.94
N GLY A 60 -15.26 -2.33 -3.02
CA GLY A 60 -16.69 -2.08 -3.13
C GLY A 60 -17.06 -0.68 -2.65
N PRO A 61 -18.27 -0.18 -2.97
CA PRO A 61 -18.74 1.10 -2.47
C PRO A 61 -18.78 1.13 -0.94
N VAL A 62 -18.28 2.23 -0.35
CA VAL A 62 -18.36 2.49 1.09
C VAL A 62 -19.37 3.60 1.37
N LYS A 63 -20.10 3.50 2.49
CA LYS A 63 -21.06 4.54 2.92
C LYS A 63 -20.39 5.73 3.58
N THR A 64 -19.16 5.55 4.03
CA THR A 64 -18.39 6.57 4.75
C THR A 64 -17.98 7.69 3.79
N PRO A 65 -18.22 8.97 4.13
CA PRO A 65 -17.68 10.10 3.38
C PRO A 65 -16.18 9.95 3.16
N THR A 66 -15.76 9.99 1.89
CA THR A 66 -14.37 9.69 1.51
C THR A 66 -13.69 10.92 0.93
N LEU A 67 -12.52 11.24 1.47
CA LEU A 67 -11.60 12.25 0.96
C LEU A 67 -10.38 11.54 0.35
N MET A 68 -10.08 11.83 -0.92
CA MET A 68 -8.85 11.39 -1.60
C MET A 68 -7.91 12.59 -1.68
N ILE A 69 -6.68 12.44 -1.20
CA ILE A 69 -5.60 13.44 -1.28
C ILE A 69 -4.43 12.82 -2.02
#